data_AF-A0A7X0DNM3-F1
#
_entry.id   AF-A0A7X0DNM3-F1
#
_cell.length_a   1.000
_cell.length_b   1.000
_cell.length_c   1.000
_cell.angle_alpha   90.00
_cell.angle_beta   90.00
_cell.angle_gamma   90.00
#
_symmetry.space_group_name_H-M   'P 1'
#
loop_
_entity.id
_entity.type
_entity.pdbx_description
1 polymer ?
#
loop_
_entity_poly.entity_id
_entity_poly.type
_entity_poly.pdbx_seq_one_letter_code
_entity_poly.pdbx_strand_id
1 'polypeptide(L)' 'MSIEELLPEEQSGSALDTAIRRVANDLHRLNHSIAQAVEAGATIELLRCSRYHCGTGKWGDQMAPVIKVAEATGA' A
#
# COMPACT_ATOMS: atom_id res chain seq x y z
N MET A 1 0.92 -44.06 0.21
CA MET A 1 1.95 -43.23 -0.43
C MET A 1 1.74 -41.84 0.10
N SER A 2 2.59 -41.41 1.02
CA SER A 2 2.36 -40.26 1.90
C SER A 2 2.62 -38.95 1.15
N ILE A 3 1.81 -37.93 1.45
CA ILE A 3 1.85 -36.56 0.90
C ILE A 3 3.06 -35.75 1.45
N GLU A 4 3.99 -36.39 2.15
CA GLU A 4 5.14 -35.74 2.80
C GLU A 4 6.43 -35.76 1.97
N GLU A 5 6.46 -36.38 0.78
CA GLU A 5 7.74 -36.73 0.14
C GLU A 5 8.08 -35.96 -1.16
N LEU A 6 7.41 -34.85 -1.49
CA LEU A 6 7.71 -34.14 -2.74
C LEU A 6 7.60 -32.61 -2.75
N LEU A 7 7.71 -31.97 -1.59
CA LEU A 7 7.96 -30.54 -1.53
C LEU A 7 9.43 -30.30 -1.19
N PRO A 8 10.28 -29.85 -2.13
CA PRO A 8 11.58 -29.33 -1.76
C PRO A 8 11.37 -28.16 -0.79
N GLU A 9 11.96 -28.31 0.40
CA GLU A 9 12.06 -27.33 1.47
C GLU A 9 12.84 -26.09 1.01
N GLU A 10 12.22 -25.19 0.24
CA GLU A 10 12.65 -23.80 0.13
C GLU A 10 11.48 -22.86 0.44
N GLN A 11 10.95 -22.99 1.67
CA GLN A 11 10.24 -21.89 2.30
C GLN A 11 11.24 -20.84 2.81
N SER A 12 11.85 -20.10 1.89
CA SER A 12 12.32 -18.76 2.18
C SER A 12 11.63 -17.83 1.20
N GLY A 13 10.54 -17.20 1.64
CA GLY A 13 9.99 -16.08 0.87
C GLY A 13 11.10 -15.06 0.72
N SER A 14 11.53 -14.79 -0.51
CA SER A 14 12.68 -13.93 -0.74
C SER A 14 12.45 -12.57 -0.07
N ALA A 15 13.52 -11.84 0.27
CA ALA A 15 13.38 -10.49 0.82
C ALA A 15 12.50 -9.58 -0.07
N LEU A 16 12.50 -9.85 -1.39
CA LEU A 16 11.61 -9.23 -2.36
C LEU A 16 10.13 -9.59 -2.13
N ASP A 17 9.80 -10.86 -1.93
CA ASP A 17 8.42 -11.30 -1.65
C ASP A 17 7.89 -10.69 -0.37
N THR A 18 8.72 -10.61 0.68
CA THR A 18 8.37 -9.92 1.93
C THR A 18 8.10 -8.44 1.67
N ALA A 19 8.94 -7.76 0.88
CA ALA A 19 8.76 -6.35 0.54
C ALA A 19 7.48 -6.10 -0.29
N ILE A 20 7.19 -6.96 -1.27
CA ILE A 20 5.97 -6.87 -2.09
C ILE A 20 4.72 -7.05 -1.22
N ARG A 21 4.71 -8.07 -0.35
CA ARG A 21 3.60 -8.29 0.59
C ARG A 21 3.40 -7.11 1.52
N ARG A 22 4.48 -6.48 1.97
CA ARG A 22 4.41 -5.27 2.80
C ARG A 22 3.74 -4.12 2.05
N VAL A 23 4.13 -3.85 0.81
CA VAL A 23 3.49 -2.81 -0.03
C VAL A 23 2.00 -3.09 -0.20
N ALA A 24 1.61 -4.32 -0.51
CA ALA A 24 0.20 -4.68 -0.66
C ALA A 24 -0.61 -4.47 0.64
N ASN A 25 -0.05 -4.88 1.78
CA ASN A 25 -0.68 -4.72 3.08
C ASN A 25 -0.80 -3.24 3.50
N ASP A 26 0.25 -2.45 3.26
CA ASP A 26 0.25 -1.02 3.58
C ASP A 26 -0.75 -0.25 2.70
N LEU A 27 -0.87 -0.61 1.42
CA LEU A 27 -1.89 -0.03 0.53
C LEU A 27 -3.32 -0.38 0.99
N HIS A 28 -3.56 -1.62 1.40
CA HIS A 28 -4.87 -2.02 1.93
C HIS A 28 -5.23 -1.24 3.20
N ARG A 29 -4.27 -1.09 4.12
CA ARG A 29 -4.44 -0.26 5.33
C ARG A 29 -4.71 1.20 4.99
N LEU A 30 -3.96 1.78 4.06
CA LEU A 30 -4.18 3.15 3.60
C LEU A 30 -5.59 3.32 3.04
N ASN A 31 -6.07 2.40 2.20
CA ASN A 31 -7.42 2.45 1.64
C ASN A 31 -8.49 2.40 2.74
N HIS A 32 -8.31 1.57 3.77
CA HIS A 32 -9.21 1.54 4.92
C HIS A 32 -9.21 2.87 5.67
N SER A 33 -8.04 3.46 5.95
CA SER A 33 -7.94 4.77 6.60
C SER A 33 -8.56 5.89 5.76
N ILE A 34 -8.41 5.84 4.43
CA ILE A 34 -9.08 6.79 3.52
C ILE A 34 -10.60 6.66 3.65
N ALA A 35 -11.13 5.44 3.64
CA ALA A 35 -12.57 5.22 3.79
C ALA A 35 -13.10 5.81 5.10
N GLN A 36 -12.42 5.56 6.23
CA GLN A 36 -12.81 6.12 7.53
C GLN A 36 -12.77 7.66 7.55
N ALA A 37 -11.75 8.27 6.93
CA ALA A 37 -11.66 9.71 6.85
C ALA A 37 -12.77 10.31 5.96
N VAL A 38 -13.15 9.62 4.89
CA VAL A 38 -14.27 10.00 4.03
C VAL A 38 -15.60 9.87 4.76
N GLU A 39 -15.82 8.80 5.52
CA GLU A 39 -16.99 8.65 6.41
C GLU A 39 -17.07 9.77 7.44
N ALA A 40 -15.92 10.28 7.90
CA ALA A 40 -15.83 11.44 8.79
C ALA A 40 -15.97 12.81 8.09
N GLY A 41 -16.18 12.83 6.77
CA GLY A 41 -16.47 14.06 6.00
C GLY A 41 -15.27 14.68 5.27
N ALA A 42 -14.14 13.98 5.15
CA ALA A 42 -13.03 14.43 4.31
C ALA A 42 -13.23 14.03 2.83
N THR A 43 -12.66 14.80 1.92
CA THR A 43 -12.33 14.37 0.56
C THR A 43 -10.83 14.15 0.48
N ILE A 44 -10.41 12.98 0.02
CA ILE A 44 -8.99 12.61 -0.12
C ILE A 44 -8.71 12.16 -1.55
N GLU A 45 -7.69 12.75 -2.16
CA GLU A 45 -7.14 12.37 -3.46
C GLU A 45 -5.66 12.02 -3.31
N LEU A 46 -5.17 11.01 -4.02
CA LEU A 46 -3.74 10.67 -4.03
C LEU A 46 -3.08 11.21 -5.29
N LEU A 47 -2.14 12.14 -5.13
CA LEU A 47 -1.32 12.67 -6.21
C LEU A 47 0.05 12.01 -6.22
N ARG A 48 0.56 11.68 -7.41
CA ARG A 48 1.95 11.26 -7.56
C ARG A 48 2.86 12.48 -7.48
N CYS A 49 3.73 12.53 -6.49
CA CYS A 49 4.66 13.65 -6.29
C CYS A 49 6.05 13.39 -6.89
N SER A 50 6.46 12.12 -6.97
CA SER A 50 7.76 11.74 -7.54
C SER A 50 7.75 10.25 -7.93
N ARG A 51 8.90 9.79 -8.42
CA ARG A 51 9.17 8.39 -8.68
C ARG A 51 10.52 8.04 -8.09
N TYR A 52 10.56 7.02 -7.24
CA TYR A 52 11.82 6.47 -6.77
C TYR A 52 12.39 5.57 -7.86
N HIS A 53 13.64 5.81 -8.25
CA HIS A 53 14.38 4.97 -9.19
C HIS A 53 15.55 4.32 -8.43
N CYS A 54 15.65 3.00 -8.47
CA CYS A 54 16.72 2.27 -7.74
C CYS A 54 18.05 2.20 -8.50
N GLY A 55 18.17 2.87 -9.66
CA GLY A 55 19.38 2.84 -10.49
C GLY A 55 19.56 1.58 -11.35
N THR A 56 18.77 0.51 -11.13
CA THR A 56 18.85 -0.77 -11.88
C THR A 56 17.67 -0.99 -12.82
N GLY A 57 16.98 0.09 -13.20
CA GLY A 57 15.85 0.06 -14.13
C GLY A 57 14.49 -0.28 -13.50
N LYS A 58 14.42 -0.51 -12.18
CA LYS A 58 13.15 -0.59 -11.44
C LYS A 58 12.80 0.76 -10.81
N TRP A 59 11.52 0.99 -10.62
CA TRP A 59 10.99 2.23 -10.06
C TRP A 59 9.66 2.01 -9.36
N GLY A 60 9.28 2.96 -8.51
CA GLY A 60 7.99 2.98 -7.82
C GLY A 60 7.49 4.40 -7.60
N ASP A 61 6.17 4.58 -7.65
CA ASP A 61 5.55 5.89 -7.45
C ASP A 61 5.51 6.26 -5.97
N GLN A 62 5.82 7.52 -5.67
CA GLN A 62 5.61 8.09 -4.34
C GLN A 62 4.41 9.02 -4.41
N MET A 63 3.45 8.76 -3.52
CA MET A 63 2.16 9.43 -3.51
C MET A 63 2.07 10.37 -2.30
N ALA A 64 1.39 11.50 -2.48
CA ALA A 64 1.01 12.42 -1.42
C ALA A 64 -0.52 12.61 -1.44
N PRO A 65 -1.20 12.57 -0.28
CA PRO A 65 -2.62 12.87 -0.23
C PRO A 65 -2.86 14.37 -0.32
N VAL A 66 -3.85 14.78 -1.12
CA VAL A 66 -4.50 16.08 -1.04
C VAL A 66 -5.79 15.90 -0.28
N ILE A 67 -5.92 16.64 0.83
CA ILE A 67 -7.03 16.48 1.78
C ILE A 67 -7.83 17.77 1.80
N LYS A 68 -9.15 17.65 1.65
CA LYS A 68 -10.10 18.76 1.83
C LYS A 68 -11.12 18.34 2.88
N VAL A 69 -11.41 19.22 3.83
CA VAL A 69 -12.47 19.01 4.84
C VAL A 69 -13.52 20.09 4.56
N ALA A 70 -14.80 19.71 4.52
CA ALA A 70 -15.87 20.70 4.44
C ALA A 70 -15.80 21.59 5.69
N GLU A 71 -15.84 22.91 5.53
CA GLU A 71 -15.99 23.77 6.71
C GLU A 71 -17.28 23.38 7.43
N ALA A 72 -17.19 23.22 8.75
CA ALA A 72 -18.38 23.04 9.57
C ALA A 72 -19.24 24.28 9.39
N THR A 73 -20.31 24.18 8.60
CA THR A 73 -21.30 25.25 8.47
C THR A 73 -21.79 25.55 9.88
N GLY A 74 -21.38 26.70 10.42
CA GLY A 74 -21.69 27.11 11.79
C GLY A 74 -23.19 27.02 12.04
N ALA A 75 -23.56 26.24 13.06
CA ALA A 75 -24.88 26.24 13.66
C ALA A 75 -25.10 27.54 14.45
#